data_AF-G0R6Y1-F1
#
_entry.id   AF-G0R6Y1-F1
#
_cell.length_a   1.000
_cell.length_b   1.000
_cell.length_c   1.000
_cell.angle_alpha   90.00
_cell.angle_beta   90.00
_cell.angle_gamma   90.00
#
_symmetry.space_group_name_H-M   'P 1'
#
loop_
_entity.id
_entity.type
_entity.pdbx_description
1 polymer ?
#
loop_
_entity_poly.entity_id
_entity_poly.type
_entity_poly.pdbx_seq_one_letter_code
_entity_poly.pdbx_strand_id
1 'polypeptide(L)'
;MTLKKMEKGWSIATRCSEERLRRVHGWDEEQLEDAVRRGLVLLETVCVFVHGCIKLPVEFWKILHFEYGIVVYPSALTECMAPSGLGTSQTFAEIYSSHIVMLWERDSECPPRCPFEFLTEPLPLYEQ
;
A
#
# COMPACT_ATOMS: atom_id res chain seq x y z
N MET A 1 16.02 -4.63 12.64
CA MET A 1 16.35 -4.86 11.22
C MET A 1 17.36 -3.79 10.79
N THR A 2 18.42 -4.12 10.06
CA THR A 2 19.37 -3.09 9.58
C THR A 2 18.82 -2.42 8.32
N LEU A 3 19.15 -1.14 8.08
CA LEU A 3 18.66 -0.37 6.93
C LEU A 3 18.85 -1.13 5.59
N LYS A 4 20.03 -1.74 5.38
CA LYS A 4 20.34 -2.55 4.19
C LYS A 4 19.41 -3.76 3.99
N LYS A 5 18.96 -4.39 5.07
CA LYS A 5 18.00 -5.51 4.99
C LYS A 5 16.60 -5.00 4.63
N MET A 6 16.22 -3.81 5.12
CA MET A 6 14.96 -3.17 4.76
C MET A 6 14.93 -2.81 3.28
N GLU A 7 15.98 -2.16 2.79
CA GLU A 7 16.15 -1.77 1.39
C GLU A 7 16.05 -2.99 0.45
N LYS A 8 16.74 -4.09 0.79
CA LYS A 8 16.65 -5.33 0.02
C LYS A 8 15.23 -5.92 0.04
N GLY A 9 14.61 -5.97 1.22
CA GLY A 9 13.23 -6.46 1.35
C GLY A 9 12.25 -5.61 0.54
N TRP A 10 12.47 -4.29 0.55
CA TRP A 10 11.67 -3.32 -0.16
C TRP A 10 11.74 -3.54 -1.67
N SER A 11 12.96 -3.59 -2.22
CA SER A 11 13.16 -3.84 -3.65
C SER A 11 12.52 -5.16 -4.11
N ILE A 12 12.60 -6.22 -3.30
CA ILE A 12 11.96 -7.50 -3.63
C ILE A 12 10.43 -7.35 -3.63
N ALA A 13 9.86 -6.72 -2.61
CA ALA A 13 8.41 -6.55 -2.51
C ALA A 13 7.86 -5.64 -3.62
N THR A 14 8.58 -4.57 -3.98
CA THR A 14 8.22 -3.69 -5.11
C THR A 14 8.17 -4.48 -6.41
N ARG A 15 9.22 -5.25 -6.72
CA ARG A 15 9.23 -6.09 -7.93
C ARG A 15 8.08 -7.11 -7.93
N CYS A 16 7.82 -7.77 -6.80
CA CYS A 16 6.70 -8.69 -6.69
C CYS A 16 5.32 -7.99 -6.83
N SER A 17 5.22 -6.73 -6.41
CA SER A 17 4.02 -5.91 -6.55
C SER A 17 3.78 -5.51 -7.99
N GLU A 18 4.83 -5.08 -8.70
CA GLU A 18 4.79 -4.80 -10.15
C GLU A 18 4.34 -6.04 -10.95
N GLU A 19 4.98 -7.19 -10.73
CA GLU A 19 4.64 -8.45 -11.39
C GLU A 19 3.18 -8.86 -11.12
N ARG A 20 2.71 -8.67 -9.89
CA ARG A 20 1.34 -8.98 -9.50
C ARG A 20 0.34 -8.05 -10.17
N LEU A 21 0.55 -6.74 -10.11
CA LEU A 21 -0.34 -5.76 -10.72
C LEU A 21 -0.42 -5.95 -12.24
N ARG A 22 0.74 -6.15 -12.89
CA ARG A 22 0.82 -6.48 -14.31
C ARG A 22 -0.03 -7.71 -14.65
N ARG A 23 0.09 -8.79 -13.86
CA ARG A 23 -0.67 -10.02 -14.06
C ARG A 23 -2.18 -9.86 -13.78
N VAL A 24 -2.55 -9.19 -12.69
CA VAL A 24 -3.96 -9.07 -12.24
C VAL A 24 -4.75 -8.18 -13.20
N HIS A 25 -4.18 -7.05 -13.62
CA HIS A 25 -4.85 -6.09 -14.48
C HIS A 25 -4.56 -6.28 -15.98
N GLY A 26 -3.62 -7.17 -16.33
CA GLY A 26 -3.20 -7.36 -17.73
C GLY A 26 -2.50 -6.14 -18.31
N TRP A 27 -1.81 -5.36 -17.47
CA TRP A 27 -1.16 -4.11 -17.88
C TRP A 27 0.04 -4.36 -18.79
N ASP A 28 0.22 -3.46 -19.76
CA ASP A 28 1.47 -3.32 -20.51
C ASP A 28 2.50 -2.45 -19.73
N GLU A 29 3.63 -2.14 -20.37
CA GLU A 29 4.69 -1.37 -19.74
C GLU A 29 4.29 0.09 -19.48
N GLU A 30 3.57 0.72 -20.41
CA GLU A 30 3.15 2.13 -20.27
C GLU A 30 2.13 2.27 -19.13
N GLN A 31 1.19 1.34 -19.03
CA GLN A 31 0.21 1.27 -17.95
C GLN A 31 0.87 0.98 -16.60
N LEU A 32 1.91 0.13 -16.56
CA LEU A 32 2.66 -0.12 -15.34
C LEU A 32 3.46 1.12 -14.91
N GLU A 33 4.12 1.81 -15.84
CA GLU A 33 4.81 3.07 -15.55
C GLU A 33 3.85 4.13 -15.01
N ASP A 34 2.63 4.21 -15.57
CA ASP A 34 1.57 5.08 -15.04
C ASP A 34 1.17 4.71 -13.61
N ALA A 35 0.99 3.42 -13.34
CA ALA A 35 0.68 2.93 -12.01
C ALA A 35 1.81 3.22 -11.00
N VAL A 36 3.07 3.16 -11.42
CA VAL A 36 4.22 3.58 -10.59
C VAL A 36 4.14 5.07 -10.28
N ARG A 37 3.91 5.92 -11.30
CA ARG A 37 3.80 7.37 -11.11
C ARG A 37 2.67 7.74 -10.16
N ARG A 38 1.50 7.12 -10.31
CA ARG A 38 0.32 7.34 -9.47
C ARG A 38 0.46 6.79 -8.04
N GLY A 39 1.48 5.98 -7.78
CA GLY A 39 1.76 5.40 -6.47
C GLY A 39 1.07 4.06 -6.21
N LEU A 40 0.37 3.47 -7.19
CA LEU A 40 -0.37 2.21 -7.01
C LEU A 40 0.56 1.04 -6.67
N VAL A 41 1.74 1.00 -7.31
CA VAL A 41 2.78 0.00 -6.98
C VAL A 41 3.29 0.18 -5.55
N LEU A 42 3.41 1.43 -5.08
CA LEU A 42 3.81 1.72 -3.71
C LEU A 42 2.74 1.26 -2.72
N LEU A 43 1.46 1.55 -2.98
CA LEU A 43 0.34 1.10 -2.15
C LEU A 43 0.34 -0.42 -2.02
N GLU A 44 0.46 -1.13 -3.14
CA GLU A 44 0.55 -2.59 -3.16
C GLU A 44 1.75 -3.09 -2.33
N THR A 45 2.91 -2.45 -2.49
CA THR A 45 4.14 -2.79 -1.75
C THR A 45 3.96 -2.61 -0.23
N VAL A 46 3.32 -1.52 0.20
CA VAL A 46 3.02 -1.27 1.62
C VAL A 46 2.12 -2.36 2.18
N CYS A 47 1.08 -2.75 1.44
CA CYS A 47 0.18 -3.82 1.86
C CYS A 47 0.91 -5.17 1.97
N VAL A 48 1.86 -5.48 1.06
CA VAL A 48 2.73 -6.67 1.15
C VAL A 48 3.58 -6.64 2.44
N PHE A 49 4.13 -5.48 2.80
CA PHE A 49 4.94 -5.32 4.01
C PHE A 49 4.12 -5.53 5.29
N VAL A 50 2.92 -4.94 5.33
CA VAL A 50 1.98 -5.09 6.42
C VAL A 50 1.54 -6.56 6.55
N HIS A 51 1.19 -7.20 5.43
CA HIS A 51 0.82 -8.62 5.41
C HIS A 51 1.95 -9.56 5.87
N GLY A 52 3.19 -9.25 5.48
CA GLY A 52 4.37 -9.98 5.96
C GLY A 52 4.71 -9.74 7.44
N CYS A 53 3.88 -8.98 8.16
CA CYS A 53 4.10 -8.56 9.55
C CYS A 53 5.46 -7.88 9.76
N ILE A 54 5.93 -7.14 8.75
CA ILE A 54 7.23 -6.47 8.81
C ILE A 54 7.08 -5.15 9.59
N LYS A 55 7.76 -5.04 10.73
CA LYS A 55 7.80 -3.80 11.51
C LYS A 55 8.62 -2.73 10.77
N LEU A 56 7.97 -1.61 10.45
CA LEU A 56 8.60 -0.42 9.88
C LEU A 56 8.74 0.70 10.93
N PRO A 57 9.78 1.56 10.83
CA PRO A 57 9.95 2.71 11.71
C PRO A 57 8.78 3.69 11.64
N VAL A 58 8.55 4.47 12.71
CA VAL A 58 7.48 5.48 12.76
C VAL A 58 7.64 6.53 11.66
N GLU A 59 8.87 6.94 11.40
CA GLU A 59 9.23 7.92 10.36
C GLU A 59 8.80 7.44 8.98
N PHE A 60 8.82 6.12 8.74
CA PHE A 60 8.39 5.55 7.48
C PHE A 60 6.90 5.80 7.21
N TRP A 61 6.04 5.59 8.22
CA TRP A 61 4.61 5.84 8.11
C TRP A 61 4.30 7.33 7.91
N LYS A 62 5.06 8.22 8.57
CA LYS A 62 4.95 9.67 8.38
C LYS A 62 5.27 10.07 6.94
N ILE A 63 6.31 9.49 6.35
CA ILE A 63 6.69 9.71 4.94
C ILE A 63 5.59 9.22 4.00
N LEU A 64 5.05 8.01 4.22
CA LEU A 64 3.96 7.46 3.40
C LEU A 64 2.73 8.38 3.37
N HIS A 65 2.32 8.90 4.52
CA HIS A 65 1.22 9.83 4.60
C HIS A 65 1.54 11.17 3.90
N PHE A 66 2.70 11.76 4.20
CA PHE A 66 3.04 13.09 3.70
C PHE A 66 3.31 13.13 2.19
N GLU A 67 4.05 12.16 1.66
CA GLU A 67 4.52 12.14 0.27
C GLU A 67 3.57 11.42 -0.70
N TYR A 68 2.73 10.52 -0.19
CA TYR A 68 1.93 9.62 -1.00
C TYR A 68 0.47 9.52 -0.54
N GLY A 69 0.08 10.22 0.53
CA GLY A 69 -1.28 10.16 1.05
C GLY A 69 -1.70 8.78 1.54
N ILE A 70 -0.76 7.89 1.82
CA ILE A 70 -1.05 6.53 2.28
C ILE A 70 -1.20 6.53 3.80
N VAL A 71 -2.37 6.09 4.26
CA VAL A 71 -2.72 5.90 5.67
C VAL A 71 -2.87 4.41 5.94
N VAL A 72 -2.18 3.91 6.96
CA VAL A 72 -2.28 2.53 7.45
C VAL A 72 -2.99 2.56 8.80
N TYR A 73 -4.21 2.03 8.86
CA TYR A 73 -4.97 1.92 10.10
C TYR A 73 -4.41 0.82 11.00
N PRO A 74 -4.59 0.92 12.33
CA PRO A 74 -4.10 -0.11 13.26
C PRO A 74 -4.68 -1.49 12.97
N SER A 75 -5.93 -1.56 12.49
CA SER A 75 -6.59 -2.79 12.05
C SER A 75 -5.82 -3.56 10.99
N ALA A 76 -5.08 -2.87 10.10
CA ALA A 76 -4.22 -3.50 9.11
C ALA A 76 -3.15 -4.41 9.74
N LEU A 77 -2.75 -4.11 10.98
CA LEU A 77 -1.72 -4.82 11.74
C LEU A 77 -2.30 -5.80 12.76
N THR A 78 -3.57 -5.64 13.15
CA THR A 78 -4.20 -6.43 14.23
C THR A 78 -5.22 -7.44 13.74
N GLU A 79 -5.86 -7.20 12.60
CA GLU A 79 -6.89 -8.08 12.07
C GLU A 79 -6.30 -9.20 11.21
N CYS A 80 -6.95 -10.37 11.26
CA CYS A 80 -6.58 -11.49 10.41
C CYS A 80 -7.15 -11.27 9.01
N MET A 81 -6.32 -10.69 8.14
CA MET A 81 -6.64 -10.58 6.73
C MET A 81 -6.49 -11.94 6.08
N ALA A 82 -7.60 -12.67 5.95
CA ALA A 82 -7.63 -13.86 5.13
C ALA A 82 -7.81 -13.43 3.68
N PRO A 83 -6.78 -13.54 2.81
CA PRO A 83 -7.01 -13.38 1.38
C PRO A 83 -8.07 -14.40 0.96
N SER A 84 -9.23 -13.93 0.53
CA SER A 84 -10.25 -14.79 -0.06
C SER A 84 -9.72 -15.30 -1.40
N GLY A 85 -9.06 -16.46 -1.38
CA GLY A 85 -8.55 -17.13 -2.56
C GLY A 85 -7.03 -17.31 -2.55
N LEU A 86 -6.60 -18.55 -2.38
CA LEU A 86 -5.24 -19.01 -2.59
C LEU A 86 -4.92 -19.01 -4.10
N GLY A 87 -4.76 -17.84 -4.73
CA GLY A 87 -4.44 -17.77 -6.16
C GLY A 87 -4.96 -16.56 -6.93
N THR A 88 -4.13 -15.52 -6.97
CA THR A 88 -3.83 -14.68 -8.15
C THR A 88 -4.82 -13.68 -8.72
N SER A 89 -6.09 -13.61 -8.33
CA SER A 89 -7.04 -12.63 -8.92
C SER A 89 -7.18 -11.31 -8.17
N GLN A 90 -6.61 -11.19 -6.96
CA GLN A 90 -6.69 -9.97 -6.16
C GLN A 90 -5.29 -9.43 -5.81
N THR A 91 -5.22 -8.11 -5.72
CA THR A 91 -4.10 -7.32 -5.22
C THR A 91 -4.16 -7.24 -3.69
N PHE A 92 -3.03 -6.96 -3.05
CA PHE A 92 -3.00 -6.68 -1.62
C PHE A 92 -3.71 -5.36 -1.30
N ALA A 93 -3.65 -4.37 -2.18
CA ALA A 93 -4.41 -3.13 -2.04
C ALA A 93 -5.93 -3.38 -1.98
N GLU A 94 -6.45 -4.33 -2.75
CA GLU A 94 -7.86 -4.74 -2.67
C GLU A 94 -8.17 -5.44 -1.34
N ILE A 95 -7.32 -6.37 -0.91
CA ILE A 95 -7.48 -7.09 0.37
C ILE A 95 -7.48 -6.11 1.55
N TYR A 96 -6.60 -5.12 1.52
CA TYR A 96 -6.42 -4.14 2.59
C TYR A 96 -7.24 -2.86 2.40
N SER A 97 -8.18 -2.81 1.45
CA SER A 97 -8.87 -1.56 1.06
C SER A 97 -9.63 -0.84 2.19
N SER A 98 -10.02 -1.54 3.25
CA SER A 98 -10.63 -0.97 4.48
C SER A 98 -9.62 -0.59 5.57
N HIS A 99 -8.34 -0.95 5.40
CA HIS A 99 -7.30 -0.86 6.43
C HIS A 99 -6.05 -0.08 5.97
N ILE A 100 -5.83 0.04 4.68
CA ILE A 100 -4.76 0.83 4.08
C ILE A 100 -5.37 1.60 2.93
N VAL A 101 -5.36 2.93 3.03
CA VAL A 101 -6.01 3.82 2.06
C VAL A 101 -5.00 4.80 1.50
N MET A 102 -5.13 5.09 0.21
CA MET A 102 -4.44 6.18 -0.45
C MET A 102 -5.45 7.32 -0.67
N LEU A 103 -5.26 8.43 0.05
CA LEU A 103 -6.17 9.57 0.06
C LEU A 103 -6.12 10.36 -1.26
N TRP A 104 -4.99 10.34 -1.95
CA TRP A 104 -4.83 10.90 -3.29
C TRP A 104 -3.82 10.10 -4.09
N GLU A 105 -4.10 9.92 -5.37
CA GLU A 105 -3.10 9.42 -6.31
C GLU A 105 -2.17 10.57 -6.69
N ARG A 106 -0.87 10.28 -6.79
CA ARG A 106 0.11 11.27 -7.25
C ARG A 106 -0.20 11.66 -8.70
N ASP A 107 -0.16 12.97 -8.99
CA ASP A 107 -0.43 13.55 -10.31
C ASP A 107 -1.85 13.35 -10.85
N SER A 108 -2.82 13.03 -10.00
CA SER A 108 -4.23 12.98 -10.40
C SER A 108 -4.80 14.40 -10.54
N GLU A 109 -5.49 14.70 -11.65
CA GLU A 109 -6.33 15.91 -11.75
C GLU A 109 -7.56 15.84 -10.82
N CYS A 110 -7.85 14.66 -10.26
CA CYS A 110 -8.92 14.49 -9.31
C CYS A 110 -8.55 15.11 -7.94
N PRO A 111 -9.47 15.84 -7.30
CA PRO A 111 -9.25 16.31 -5.94
C PRO A 111 -8.97 15.11 -5.01
N PRO A 112 -8.16 15.31 -3.94
CA PRO A 112 -7.94 14.28 -2.94
C PRO A 112 -9.28 13.76 -2.45
N ARG A 113 -9.42 12.44 -2.39
CA ARG A 113 -10.66 11.80 -1.97
C ARG A 113 -10.92 12.16 -0.51
N CYS A 114 -12.19 12.38 -0.16
CA CYS A 114 -12.53 12.68 1.21
C CYS A 114 -12.12 11.50 2.10
N PRO A 115 -11.26 11.68 3.12
CA PRO A 115 -10.86 10.58 3.97
C PRO A 115 -12.06 9.86 4.60
N PHE A 116 -13.13 10.60 4.90
CA PHE A 116 -14.37 10.07 5.48
C PHE A 116 -15.17 9.14 4.56
N GLU A 117 -14.86 9.07 3.27
CA GLU A 117 -15.48 8.11 2.33
C GLU A 117 -14.90 6.69 2.49
N PHE A 118 -13.69 6.55 3.06
CA PHE A 118 -12.97 5.28 3.20
C PHE A 118 -12.67 4.93 4.66
N LEU A 119 -12.77 5.92 5.56
CA LEU A 119 -12.65 5.74 7.00
C LEU A 119 -13.86 4.94 7.55
N THR A 120 -13.73 3.62 7.57
CA THR A 120 -14.57 2.77 8.44
C THR A 120 -14.10 2.80 9.90
N GLU A 121 -12.88 3.28 10.14
CA GLU A 121 -12.24 3.37 11.44
C GLU A 121 -11.68 4.78 11.68
N PRO A 122 -11.57 5.24 12.94
CA PRO A 122 -10.96 6.54 13.23
C PRO A 122 -9.47 6.56 12.82
N LEU A 123 -8.98 7.75 12.44
CA LEU A 123 -7.56 7.94 12.10
C LEU A 123 -6.65 7.44 13.23
N PRO A 124 -5.55 6.72 12.90
CA PRO A 124 -4.60 6.27 13.89
C PRO A 124 -4.02 7.46 14.65
N LEU A 125 -4.08 7.40 15.99
CA LEU A 125 -3.32 8.27 16.86
C LEU A 125 -1.87 7.78 16.85
N TYR A 126 -1.03 8.36 16.00
CA TYR A 126 0.42 8.20 16.14
C TYR A 126 0.86 8.99 17.39
N GLU A 127 1.27 8.30 18.45
CA GLU A 127 1.82 8.96 19.65
C GLU A 127 3.00 9.88 19.24
N GLN A 128 3.01 11.09 19.80
CA GLN A 128 3.97 12.16 19.48
C GLN A 128 5.38 11.85 19.97
#